data_AF-A0A7Y8PS58-F1
#
_entry.id   AF-A0A7Y8PS58-F1
#
_cell.length_a   1.000
_cell.length_b   1.000
_cell.length_c   1.000
_cell.angle_alpha   90.00
_cell.angle_beta   90.00
_cell.angle_gamma   90.00
#
_symmetry.space_group_name_H-M   'P 1'
#
loop_
_entity.id
_entity.type
_entity.pdbx_description
1 polymer ?
#
loop_
_entity_poly.entity_id
_entity_poly.type
_entity_poly.pdbx_seq_one_letter_code
_entity_poly.pdbx_strand_id
1 'polypeptide(L)'
;MKGLVLVLTSALLFTGCQTVAQGTTKVGDWMEKSSLNEFEQMTHKGIRDKFLWIEQQENGRKRVQLAKPLIAAKFGIEKRNVNSLFLVHYVNHEANFIEANRKIENGFYNSEQDLAAKYFVDQAKANGHEVRVYKSKISGRVNNGLVQPIKEINGASNLYDVDPVFVEYDKDKRVVAIMTRSWQTISGIGVDSRIYTNIYFGGDGLRWFENNFSNSYLSDNLLRVYR
;
A
#
# COMPACT_ATOMS: atom_id res chain seq x y z
N MET A 1 -6.71 34.64 0.58
CA MET A 1 -6.81 33.18 0.81
C MET A 1 -5.40 32.62 0.92
N LYS A 2 -4.95 32.29 2.13
CA LYS A 2 -3.69 31.57 2.41
C LYS A 2 -4.08 30.38 3.30
N GLY A 3 -3.86 29.16 2.81
CA GLY A 3 -4.16 27.92 3.51
C GLY A 3 -3.16 27.68 4.63
N LEU A 4 -3.67 27.48 5.84
CA LEU A 4 -2.89 27.18 7.03
C LEU A 4 -2.60 25.67 7.05
N VAL A 5 -1.33 25.30 6.91
CA VAL A 5 -0.84 23.94 7.19
C VAL A 5 -0.71 23.82 8.71
N LEU A 6 -1.50 22.95 9.34
CA LEU A 6 -1.38 22.67 10.77
C LEU A 6 -0.41 21.51 11.00
N VAL A 7 0.79 21.84 11.47
CA VAL A 7 1.75 20.88 12.01
C VAL A 7 1.42 20.67 13.49
N LEU A 8 1.05 19.45 13.87
CA LEU A 8 0.82 19.08 15.28
C LEU A 8 2.15 18.68 15.92
N THR A 9 2.78 19.62 16.62
CA THR A 9 3.81 19.34 17.64
C THR A 9 3.14 19.14 19.00
N SER A 10 3.49 18.04 19.66
CA SER A 10 2.98 17.59 20.96
C SER A 10 3.68 18.25 22.17
N ALA A 11 2.98 18.18 23.34
CA ALA A 11 3.38 18.51 24.74
C ALA A 11 3.14 19.98 25.19
N LEU A 12 2.52 20.38 26.31
CA LEU A 12 2.15 19.76 27.61
C LEU A 12 1.06 20.62 28.37
N LEU A 13 0.28 19.93 29.23
CA LEU A 13 -0.35 20.32 30.53
C LEU A 13 -1.62 21.21 30.66
N PHE A 14 -2.73 20.51 30.96
CA PHE A 14 -3.83 20.74 31.93
C PHE A 14 -4.29 22.17 32.35
N THR A 15 -5.51 22.51 31.94
CA THR A 15 -6.66 22.91 32.80
C THR A 15 -7.89 23.08 31.89
N GLY A 16 -8.81 22.12 31.88
CA GLY A 16 -10.00 22.19 31.01
C GLY A 16 -10.77 20.88 30.85
N CYS A 17 -11.05 20.17 31.95
CA CYS A 17 -11.88 18.96 31.92
C CYS A 17 -13.36 19.32 31.73
N GLN A 18 -13.77 19.75 30.54
CA GLN A 18 -15.17 19.72 30.08
C GLN A 18 -15.27 20.03 28.57
N THR A 19 -14.40 20.89 28.03
CA THR A 19 -14.36 21.22 26.59
C THR A 19 -13.59 20.20 25.75
N VAL A 20 -12.64 19.46 26.35
CA VAL A 20 -11.84 18.44 25.66
C VAL A 20 -12.70 17.25 25.21
N ALA A 21 -13.68 16.82 26.02
CA ALA A 21 -14.52 15.65 25.72
C ALA A 21 -15.46 15.85 24.52
N GLN A 22 -15.95 17.07 24.31
CA GLN A 22 -16.78 17.39 23.12
C GLN A 22 -15.91 17.57 21.86
N GLY A 23 -14.71 18.12 22.01
CA GLY A 23 -13.75 18.26 20.92
C GLY A 23 -13.24 16.91 20.41
N THR A 24 -12.89 15.98 21.30
CA THR A 24 -12.40 14.64 20.93
C THR A 24 -13.49 13.78 20.28
N THR A 25 -14.74 13.89 20.73
CA THR A 25 -15.86 13.16 20.13
C THR A 25 -16.13 13.63 18.70
N LYS A 26 -16.22 14.95 18.46
CA LYS A 26 -16.45 15.52 17.12
C LYS A 26 -15.31 15.23 16.13
N VAL A 27 -14.05 15.29 16.58
CA VAL A 27 -12.90 14.92 15.76
C VAL A 27 -12.96 13.43 15.41
N GLY A 28 -13.28 12.56 16.37
CA GLY A 28 -13.47 11.13 16.13
C GLY A 28 -14.56 10.83 15.10
N ASP A 29 -15.72 11.47 15.23
CA ASP A 29 -16.85 11.27 14.29
C ASP A 29 -16.53 11.77 12.87
N TRP A 30 -15.78 12.88 12.76
CA TRP A 30 -15.32 13.40 11.48
C TRP A 30 -14.31 12.45 10.82
N MET A 31 -13.33 11.92 11.58
CA MET A 31 -12.36 10.95 11.08
C MET A 31 -13.02 9.66 10.63
N GLU A 32 -14.01 9.15 11.38
CA GLU A 32 -14.81 7.99 11.01
C GLU A 32 -15.55 8.23 9.69
N LYS A 33 -16.32 9.33 9.60
CA LYS A 33 -17.06 9.68 8.38
C LYS A 33 -16.15 9.84 7.17
N SER A 34 -15.01 10.52 7.33
CA SER A 34 -14.04 10.68 6.25
C SER A 34 -13.50 9.33 5.80
N SER A 35 -13.11 8.46 6.73
CA SER A 35 -12.58 7.13 6.40
C SER A 35 -13.62 6.22 5.76
N LEU A 36 -14.88 6.29 6.16
CA LEU A 36 -15.96 5.52 5.54
C LEU A 36 -16.28 6.05 4.14
N ASN A 37 -16.34 7.37 3.99
CA ASN A 37 -16.56 7.99 2.69
C ASN A 37 -15.44 7.63 1.70
N GLU A 38 -14.18 7.66 2.12
CA GLU A 38 -13.05 7.19 1.30
C GLU A 38 -13.22 5.72 0.88
N PHE A 39 -13.64 4.84 1.80
CA PHE A 39 -13.89 3.43 1.51
C PHE A 39 -15.03 3.25 0.49
N GLU A 40 -16.15 3.94 0.70
CA GLU A 40 -17.31 3.86 -0.19
C GLU A 40 -16.99 4.40 -1.60
N GLN A 41 -16.15 5.43 -1.68
CA GLN A 41 -15.74 6.09 -2.92
C GLN A 41 -14.49 5.46 -3.58
N MET A 42 -13.93 4.38 -3.04
CA MET A 42 -12.79 3.72 -3.70
C MET A 42 -13.16 3.30 -5.11
N THR A 43 -12.36 3.74 -6.08
CA THR A 43 -12.65 3.58 -7.51
C THR A 43 -12.61 2.11 -7.94
N HIS A 44 -11.80 1.28 -7.28
CA HIS A 44 -11.69 -0.15 -7.57
C HIS A 44 -12.36 -1.02 -6.50
N LYS A 45 -13.63 -1.37 -6.74
CA LYS A 45 -14.44 -2.16 -5.77
C LYS A 45 -13.90 -3.56 -5.50
N GLY A 46 -13.34 -4.25 -6.51
CA GLY A 46 -12.75 -5.59 -6.31
C GLY A 46 -11.61 -5.61 -5.28
N ILE A 47 -10.63 -4.71 -5.45
CA ILE A 47 -9.56 -4.47 -4.47
C ILE A 47 -10.14 -4.04 -3.12
N ARG A 48 -11.06 -3.07 -3.07
CA ARG A 48 -11.69 -2.63 -1.81
C ARG A 48 -12.29 -3.82 -1.06
N ASP A 49 -13.15 -4.59 -1.69
CA ASP A 49 -13.92 -5.66 -1.05
C ASP A 49 -13.06 -6.88 -0.69
N LYS A 50 -11.96 -7.10 -1.43
CA LYS A 50 -11.03 -8.19 -1.13
C LYS A 50 -10.08 -7.84 0.02
N PHE A 51 -9.61 -6.60 0.08
CA PHE A 51 -8.57 -6.19 1.03
C PHE A 51 -9.12 -5.56 2.31
N LEU A 52 -10.30 -4.94 2.27
CA LEU A 52 -10.82 -4.10 3.35
C LEU A 52 -12.22 -4.56 3.79
N TRP A 53 -12.54 -4.30 5.05
CA TRP A 53 -13.88 -4.51 5.60
C TRP A 53 -14.18 -3.44 6.65
N ILE A 54 -15.47 -3.25 6.93
CA ILE A 54 -15.95 -2.34 7.98
C ILE A 54 -16.17 -3.15 9.26
N GLU A 55 -15.38 -2.85 10.29
CA GLU A 55 -15.57 -3.36 11.64
C GLU A 55 -16.45 -2.41 12.45
N GLN A 56 -17.41 -2.96 13.18
CA GLN A 56 -18.14 -2.23 14.22
C GLN A 56 -17.44 -2.45 15.57
N GLN A 57 -17.03 -1.36 16.21
CA GLN A 57 -16.42 -1.35 17.52
C GLN A 57 -17.49 -1.48 18.62
N GLU A 58 -17.06 -1.88 19.82
CA GLU A 58 -17.93 -2.02 21.01
C GLU A 58 -18.66 -0.71 21.37
N ASN A 59 -18.04 0.44 21.08
CA ASN A 59 -18.62 1.77 21.26
C ASN A 59 -19.61 2.19 20.15
N GLY A 60 -19.94 1.29 19.22
CA GLY A 60 -20.83 1.52 18.09
C GLY A 60 -20.21 2.20 16.86
N ARG A 61 -18.96 2.68 16.95
CA ARG A 61 -18.25 3.32 15.84
C ARG A 61 -17.81 2.31 14.80
N LYS A 62 -17.73 2.75 13.54
CA LYS A 62 -17.24 1.94 12.43
C LYS A 62 -15.80 2.29 12.08
N ARG A 63 -15.01 1.27 11.77
CA ARG A 63 -13.63 1.43 11.32
C ARG A 63 -13.36 0.56 10.11
N VAL A 64 -12.76 1.15 9.08
CA VAL A 64 -12.29 0.39 7.92
C VAL A 64 -10.95 -0.27 8.27
N GLN A 65 -10.95 -1.59 8.29
CA GLN A 65 -9.86 -2.49 8.67
C GLN A 65 -9.40 -3.33 7.46
N LEU A 66 -8.21 -3.95 7.56
CA LEU A 66 -7.81 -4.99 6.60
C LEU A 66 -8.61 -6.26 6.82
N ALA A 67 -8.86 -7.01 5.75
CA ALA A 67 -9.44 -8.33 5.82
C ALA A 67 -8.71 -9.18 6.87
N LYS A 68 -9.46 -9.89 7.72
CA LYS A 68 -8.92 -10.65 8.86
C LYS A 68 -7.70 -11.53 8.51
N PRO A 69 -7.66 -12.23 7.36
CA PRO A 69 -6.48 -13.02 6.99
C PRO A 69 -5.21 -12.18 6.78
N LEU A 70 -5.30 -10.96 6.25
CA LEU A 70 -4.16 -10.06 6.10
C LEU A 70 -3.63 -9.60 7.46
N ILE A 71 -4.53 -9.30 8.41
CA ILE A 71 -4.14 -8.97 9.80
C ILE A 71 -3.45 -10.17 10.45
N ALA A 72 -3.99 -11.38 10.29
CA ALA A 72 -3.38 -12.61 10.82
C ALA A 72 -2.00 -12.88 10.21
N ALA A 73 -1.81 -12.53 8.93
CA ALA A 73 -0.53 -12.54 8.24
C ALA A 73 0.35 -11.31 8.57
N LYS A 74 0.01 -10.52 9.60
CA LYS A 74 0.76 -9.35 10.08
C LYS A 74 0.94 -8.24 9.05
N PHE A 75 -0.02 -8.04 8.16
CA PHE A 75 -0.10 -6.84 7.33
C PHE A 75 -0.81 -5.72 8.09
N GLY A 76 -0.35 -4.49 7.87
CA GLY A 76 -0.98 -3.25 8.33
C GLY A 76 -1.34 -2.34 7.16
N ILE A 77 -2.22 -1.36 7.41
CA ILE A 77 -2.48 -0.26 6.48
C ILE A 77 -1.50 0.86 6.82
N GLU A 78 -0.62 1.20 5.89
CA GLU A 78 0.23 2.39 6.00
C GLU A 78 -0.56 3.64 5.60
N LYS A 79 -1.25 3.57 4.46
CA LYS A 79 -2.05 4.68 3.91
C LYS A 79 -3.12 4.13 2.97
N ARG A 80 -4.22 4.85 2.82
CA ARG A 80 -5.21 4.62 1.75
C ARG A 80 -5.81 5.95 1.29
N ASN A 81 -6.41 5.92 0.11
CA ASN A 81 -7.36 6.91 -0.36
C ASN A 81 -8.26 6.25 -1.43
N VAL A 82 -9.10 7.05 -2.09
CA VAL A 82 -10.05 6.57 -3.11
C VAL A 82 -9.40 5.94 -4.35
N ASN A 83 -8.07 6.08 -4.53
CA ASN A 83 -7.32 5.71 -5.73
C ASN A 83 -6.12 4.78 -5.47
N SER A 84 -5.81 4.51 -4.19
CA SER A 84 -4.64 3.72 -3.82
C SER A 84 -4.76 3.11 -2.42
N LEU A 85 -4.10 1.97 -2.23
CA LEU A 85 -3.97 1.26 -0.97
C LEU A 85 -2.50 0.90 -0.74
N PHE A 86 -1.96 1.31 0.38
CA PHE A 86 -0.57 1.05 0.79
C PHE A 86 -0.58 0.19 2.04
N LEU A 87 -0.03 -1.01 1.93
CA LEU A 87 0.14 -1.93 3.05
C LEU A 87 1.58 -1.93 3.52
N VAL A 88 1.79 -2.27 4.78
CA VAL A 88 3.11 -2.51 5.36
C VAL A 88 3.15 -3.89 5.99
N HIS A 89 4.26 -4.61 5.81
CA HIS A 89 4.51 -5.88 6.45
C HIS A 89 5.95 -5.92 6.97
N TYR A 90 6.10 -6.29 8.24
CA TYR A 90 7.40 -6.47 8.86
C TYR A 90 7.93 -7.86 8.52
N VAL A 91 9.10 -7.92 7.87
CA VAL A 91 9.59 -9.18 7.29
C VAL A 91 10.79 -9.72 8.03
N ASN A 92 11.68 -8.86 8.52
CA ASN A 92 12.95 -9.32 9.07
C ASN A 92 13.52 -8.39 10.15
N HIS A 93 14.31 -8.98 11.03
CA HIS A 93 15.15 -8.32 12.01
C HIS A 93 16.57 -8.86 11.91
N GLU A 94 17.57 -8.01 11.76
CA GLU A 94 18.97 -8.38 11.66
C GLU A 94 19.84 -7.57 12.62
N ALA A 95 21.03 -8.09 12.91
CA ALA A 95 22.03 -7.38 13.71
C ALA A 95 22.75 -6.28 12.90
N ASN A 96 22.80 -6.39 11.57
CA ASN A 96 23.53 -5.45 10.73
C ASN A 96 22.81 -5.15 9.41
N PHE A 97 23.11 -3.96 8.87
CA PHE A 97 22.39 -3.38 7.75
C PHE A 97 22.73 -4.02 6.40
N ILE A 98 24.00 -4.39 6.23
CA ILE A 98 24.51 -5.03 5.02
C ILE A 98 23.83 -6.37 4.81
N GLU A 99 23.73 -7.18 5.87
CA GLU A 99 23.12 -8.50 5.82
C GLU A 99 21.60 -8.41 5.56
N ALA A 100 20.92 -7.43 6.16
CA ALA A 100 19.50 -7.20 5.90
C ALA A 100 19.24 -6.94 4.41
N ASN A 101 19.97 -6.00 3.80
CA ASN A 101 19.82 -5.68 2.38
C ASN A 101 20.24 -6.85 1.48
N ARG A 102 21.34 -7.54 1.81
CA ARG A 102 21.80 -8.72 1.07
C ARG A 102 20.74 -9.82 1.05
N LYS A 103 20.02 -10.06 2.16
CA LYS A 103 18.92 -11.05 2.18
C LYS A 103 17.77 -10.62 1.29
N ILE A 104 17.37 -9.35 1.36
CA ILE A 104 16.30 -8.77 0.51
C ILE A 104 16.63 -8.97 -0.97
N GLU A 105 17.82 -8.56 -1.39
CA GLU A 105 18.27 -8.67 -2.80
C GLU A 105 18.37 -10.13 -3.28
N ASN A 106 18.69 -11.06 -2.38
CA ASN A 106 18.74 -12.49 -2.68
C ASN A 106 17.36 -13.18 -2.63
N GLY A 107 16.27 -12.42 -2.42
CA GLY A 107 14.90 -12.96 -2.49
C GLY A 107 14.53 -13.88 -1.33
N PHE A 108 15.04 -13.63 -0.11
CA PHE A 108 14.70 -14.44 1.06
C PHE A 108 13.18 -14.49 1.36
N TYR A 109 12.46 -13.45 0.94
CA TYR A 109 11.01 -13.34 1.05
C TYR A 109 10.37 -13.44 -0.34
N ASN A 110 9.47 -14.41 -0.51
CA ASN A 110 8.74 -14.60 -1.76
C ASN A 110 7.45 -13.77 -1.78
N SER A 111 7.57 -12.50 -2.14
CA SER A 111 6.44 -11.56 -2.19
C SER A 111 5.38 -11.93 -3.22
N GLU A 112 5.73 -12.70 -4.25
CA GLU A 112 4.80 -13.12 -5.31
C GLU A 112 3.81 -14.20 -4.85
N GLN A 113 4.14 -14.91 -3.78
CA GLN A 113 3.30 -15.95 -3.19
C GLN A 113 2.67 -15.50 -1.86
N ASP A 114 2.88 -14.25 -1.46
CA ASP A 114 2.29 -13.74 -0.24
C ASP A 114 0.78 -13.50 -0.38
N LEU A 115 0.13 -13.27 0.75
CA LEU A 115 -1.32 -13.14 0.80
C LEU A 115 -1.83 -11.90 0.04
N ALA A 116 -1.05 -10.82 -0.01
CA ALA A 116 -1.44 -9.60 -0.72
C ALA A 116 -1.37 -9.81 -2.25
N ALA A 117 -0.33 -10.48 -2.75
CA ALA A 117 -0.23 -10.86 -4.16
C ALA A 117 -1.36 -11.82 -4.56
N LYS A 118 -1.65 -12.83 -3.71
CA LYS A 118 -2.78 -13.72 -3.91
C LYS A 118 -4.11 -12.97 -3.97
N TYR A 119 -4.33 -12.01 -3.06
CA TYR A 119 -5.57 -11.22 -3.04
C TYR A 119 -5.72 -10.36 -4.29
N PHE A 120 -4.62 -9.74 -4.74
CA PHE A 120 -4.60 -8.93 -5.96
C PHE A 120 -4.98 -9.76 -7.20
N VAL A 121 -4.42 -10.98 -7.32
CA VAL A 121 -4.73 -11.89 -8.42
C VAL A 121 -6.15 -12.46 -8.31
N ASP A 122 -6.56 -12.92 -7.13
CA ASP A 122 -7.87 -13.55 -6.93
C ASP A 122 -9.03 -12.57 -7.22
N GLN A 123 -8.89 -11.30 -6.83
CA GLN A 123 -9.94 -10.31 -7.12
C GLN A 123 -10.02 -9.96 -8.61
N ALA A 124 -8.88 -9.88 -9.30
CA ALA A 124 -8.85 -9.66 -10.75
C ALA A 124 -9.54 -10.81 -11.49
N LYS A 125 -9.21 -12.06 -11.12
CA LYS A 125 -9.86 -13.26 -11.70
C LYS A 125 -11.36 -13.28 -11.48
N ALA A 126 -11.82 -12.88 -10.28
CA ALA A 126 -13.25 -12.79 -9.99
C ALA A 126 -13.98 -11.77 -10.89
N ASN A 127 -13.28 -10.76 -11.39
CA ASN A 127 -13.80 -9.78 -12.36
C ASN A 127 -13.65 -10.24 -13.83
N GLY A 128 -13.06 -11.41 -14.08
CA GLY A 128 -12.70 -11.88 -15.42
C GLY A 128 -11.58 -11.06 -16.07
N HIS A 129 -10.73 -10.44 -15.25
CA HIS A 129 -9.53 -9.71 -15.66
C HIS A 129 -8.31 -10.63 -15.64
N GLU A 130 -7.23 -10.21 -16.30
CA GLU A 130 -5.94 -10.90 -16.22
C GLU A 130 -4.92 -10.07 -15.45
N VAL A 131 -4.02 -10.73 -14.71
CA VAL A 131 -2.88 -10.08 -14.07
C VAL A 131 -1.59 -10.50 -14.78
N ARG A 132 -0.85 -9.52 -15.29
CA ARG A 132 0.46 -9.73 -15.89
C ARG A 132 1.54 -9.33 -14.89
N VAL A 133 2.53 -10.19 -14.73
CA VAL A 133 3.66 -9.97 -13.83
C VAL A 133 4.88 -9.63 -14.67
N TYR A 134 5.55 -8.51 -14.36
CA TYR A 134 6.73 -8.05 -15.08
C TYR A 134 7.97 -8.02 -14.20
N LYS A 135 9.15 -8.18 -14.81
CA LYS A 135 10.47 -8.17 -14.15
C LYS A 135 10.66 -6.95 -13.24
N SER A 136 11.45 -7.13 -12.18
CA SER A 136 11.66 -6.13 -11.11
C SER A 136 12.18 -4.77 -11.58
N LYS A 137 12.96 -4.72 -12.67
CA LYS A 137 13.36 -3.44 -13.29
C LYS A 137 12.18 -2.56 -13.76
N ILE A 138 11.03 -3.17 -14.06
CA ILE A 138 9.79 -2.44 -14.36
C ILE A 138 9.24 -1.86 -13.06
N SER A 139 9.21 -2.64 -11.98
CA SER A 139 8.82 -2.20 -10.64
C SER A 139 9.61 -0.98 -10.18
N GLY A 140 10.93 -0.96 -10.35
CA GLY A 140 11.78 0.20 -10.05
C GLY A 140 11.34 1.48 -10.76
N ARG A 141 11.05 1.39 -12.07
CA ARG A 141 10.57 2.54 -12.84
C ARG A 141 9.17 3.00 -12.41
N VAL A 142 8.27 2.05 -12.13
CA VAL A 142 6.92 2.37 -11.65
C VAL A 142 6.99 3.04 -10.28
N ASN A 143 7.79 2.51 -9.36
CA ASN A 143 7.97 3.07 -8.03
C ASN A 143 8.57 4.49 -8.06
N ASN A 144 9.49 4.76 -8.99
CA ASN A 144 10.05 6.09 -9.17
C ASN A 144 9.06 7.11 -9.76
N GLY A 145 8.04 6.64 -10.50
CA GLY A 145 7.07 7.52 -11.15
C GLY A 145 5.74 7.67 -10.41
N LEU A 146 5.44 6.78 -9.47
CA LEU A 146 4.22 6.80 -8.67
C LEU A 146 4.51 7.13 -7.20
N VAL A 147 3.51 7.67 -6.52
CA VAL A 147 3.61 8.06 -5.12
C VAL A 147 4.01 6.88 -4.24
N GLN A 148 4.98 7.10 -3.35
CA GLN A 148 5.47 6.11 -2.39
C GLN A 148 4.96 6.40 -0.97
N PRO A 149 4.59 5.38 -0.18
CA PRO A 149 4.20 5.56 1.22
C PRO A 149 5.41 5.63 2.16
N ILE A 150 6.57 5.20 1.69
CA ILE A 150 7.83 5.20 2.45
C ILE A 150 8.19 6.64 2.83
N LYS A 151 8.44 6.86 4.13
CA LYS A 151 9.00 8.12 4.62
C LYS A 151 10.51 8.04 4.57
N GLU A 152 11.13 9.02 3.94
CA GLU A 152 12.58 9.15 3.93
C GLU A 152 13.09 9.43 5.35
N ILE A 153 13.95 8.56 5.85
CA ILE A 153 14.54 8.64 7.18
C ILE A 153 16.05 8.59 6.99
N ASN A 154 16.76 9.51 7.65
CA ASN A 154 18.22 9.51 7.60
C ASN A 154 18.77 8.19 8.16
N GLY A 155 19.64 7.51 7.40
CA GLY A 155 20.18 6.20 7.75
C GLY A 155 19.26 5.01 7.42
N ALA A 156 18.12 5.23 6.75
CA ALA A 156 17.34 4.16 6.13
C ALA A 156 17.82 3.89 4.70
N SER A 157 17.53 2.69 4.20
CA SER A 157 17.78 2.27 2.82
C SER A 157 16.47 1.83 2.22
N ASN A 158 16.14 2.38 1.06
CA ASN A 158 14.91 2.07 0.36
C ASN A 158 15.26 1.37 -0.97
N LEU A 159 14.69 0.19 -1.21
CA LEU A 159 14.89 -0.57 -2.44
C LEU A 159 13.57 -0.66 -3.21
N TYR A 160 13.58 -0.30 -4.49
CA TYR A 160 12.37 -0.13 -5.30
C TYR A 160 12.27 -1.10 -6.47
N ASP A 161 13.32 -1.88 -6.74
CA ASP A 161 13.48 -2.71 -7.95
C ASP A 161 13.87 -4.16 -7.63
N VAL A 162 13.54 -4.63 -6.44
CA VAL A 162 13.78 -6.01 -5.99
C VAL A 162 12.66 -6.94 -6.46
N ASP A 163 11.40 -6.60 -6.15
CA ASP A 163 10.25 -7.43 -6.49
C ASP A 163 9.67 -7.10 -7.87
N PRO A 164 9.00 -8.06 -8.51
CA PRO A 164 8.26 -7.80 -9.74
C PRO A 164 7.02 -6.92 -9.50
N VAL A 165 6.50 -6.37 -10.58
CA VAL A 165 5.27 -5.58 -10.60
C VAL A 165 4.13 -6.40 -11.18
N PHE A 166 2.97 -6.31 -10.57
CA PHE A 166 1.73 -6.95 -11.02
C PHE A 166 0.85 -5.86 -11.63
N VAL A 167 0.33 -6.11 -12.83
CA VAL A 167 -0.55 -5.16 -13.52
C VAL A 167 -1.81 -5.90 -13.95
N GLU A 168 -2.94 -5.42 -13.48
CA GLU A 168 -4.27 -5.92 -13.83
C GLU A 168 -4.75 -5.27 -15.12
N TYR A 169 -5.24 -6.10 -16.03
CA TYR A 169 -5.83 -5.71 -17.31
C TYR A 169 -7.26 -6.20 -17.41
N ASP A 170 -8.16 -5.32 -17.81
CA ASP A 170 -9.53 -5.70 -18.12
C ASP A 170 -9.65 -6.51 -19.43
N LYS A 171 -10.88 -6.83 -19.82
CA LYS A 171 -11.19 -7.60 -21.03
C LYS A 171 -10.77 -6.87 -22.31
N ASP A 172 -10.75 -5.53 -22.27
CA ASP A 172 -10.34 -4.65 -23.37
C ASP A 172 -8.82 -4.35 -23.35
N LYS A 173 -8.08 -5.04 -22.48
CA LYS A 173 -6.63 -4.91 -22.30
C LYS A 173 -6.20 -3.52 -21.84
N ARG A 174 -7.06 -2.81 -21.12
CA ARG A 174 -6.75 -1.55 -20.44
C ARG A 174 -6.22 -1.82 -19.05
N VAL A 175 -5.26 -1.02 -18.61
CA VAL A 175 -4.71 -1.15 -17.26
C VAL A 175 -5.72 -0.64 -16.25
N VAL A 176 -6.08 -1.45 -15.25
CA VAL A 176 -7.07 -1.09 -14.22
C VAL A 176 -6.51 -1.05 -12.80
N ALA A 177 -5.41 -1.76 -12.54
CA ALA A 177 -4.68 -1.64 -11.28
C ALA A 177 -3.21 -2.05 -11.46
N ILE A 178 -2.34 -1.51 -10.59
CA ILE A 178 -0.91 -1.79 -10.56
C ILE A 178 -0.53 -2.08 -9.10
N MET A 179 0.09 -3.21 -8.82
CA MET A 179 0.68 -3.53 -7.53
C MET A 179 2.21 -3.62 -7.65
N THR A 180 2.91 -2.81 -6.87
CA THR A 180 4.37 -2.83 -6.73
C THR A 180 4.76 -3.11 -5.28
N ARG A 181 6.04 -3.42 -5.06
CA ARG A 181 6.62 -3.50 -3.73
C ARG A 181 7.79 -2.54 -3.59
N SER A 182 8.04 -2.11 -2.37
CA SER A 182 9.21 -1.33 -2.01
C SER A 182 9.68 -1.76 -0.63
N TRP A 183 10.99 -1.87 -0.43
CA TRP A 183 11.57 -2.22 0.85
C TRP A 183 12.10 -1.00 1.55
N GLN A 184 11.97 -0.98 2.88
CA GLN A 184 12.67 -0.04 3.73
C GLN A 184 13.40 -0.82 4.83
N THR A 185 14.71 -0.59 4.91
CA THR A 185 15.59 -1.08 5.96
C THR A 185 15.95 0.08 6.86
N ILE A 186 15.66 0.00 8.17
CA ILE A 186 15.91 1.07 9.14
C ILE A 186 16.78 0.53 10.27
N SER A 187 17.77 1.33 10.69
CA SER A 187 18.57 1.05 11.89
C SER A 187 17.94 1.69 13.14
N GLY A 188 17.76 0.89 14.20
CA GLY A 188 17.32 1.28 15.53
C GLY A 188 18.04 0.44 16.60
N ILE A 189 17.31 -0.17 17.53
CA ILE A 189 17.85 -1.26 18.38
C ILE A 189 17.86 -2.54 17.53
N GLY A 190 18.84 -2.65 16.63
CA GLY A 190 18.89 -3.65 15.55
C GLY A 190 18.50 -3.07 14.18
N VAL A 191 18.36 -3.92 13.17
CA VAL A 191 18.00 -3.52 11.80
C VAL A 191 16.70 -4.19 11.39
N ASP A 192 15.69 -3.37 11.12
CA ASP A 192 14.37 -3.82 10.73
C ASP A 192 14.16 -3.69 9.23
N SER A 193 13.60 -4.73 8.60
CA SER A 193 13.20 -4.70 7.19
C SER A 193 11.68 -4.77 7.06
N ARG A 194 11.13 -3.80 6.33
CA ARG A 194 9.70 -3.71 6.02
C ARG A 194 9.51 -3.75 4.52
N ILE A 195 8.48 -4.46 4.08
CA ILE A 195 8.00 -4.41 2.71
C ILE A 195 6.70 -3.63 2.66
N TYR A 196 6.62 -2.69 1.73
CA TYR A 196 5.43 -1.92 1.41
C TYR A 196 4.77 -2.53 0.17
N THR A 197 3.47 -2.77 0.25
CA THR A 197 2.65 -3.18 -0.91
C THR A 197 1.88 -1.97 -1.40
N ASN A 198 2.22 -1.48 -2.57
CA ASN A 198 1.60 -0.28 -3.13
C ASN A 198 0.64 -0.71 -4.23
N ILE A 199 -0.66 -0.49 -4.03
CA ILE A 199 -1.70 -0.83 -4.99
C ILE A 199 -2.32 0.46 -5.52
N TYR A 200 -2.14 0.74 -6.80
CA TYR A 200 -2.63 1.93 -7.49
C TYR A 200 -3.76 1.52 -8.43
N PHE A 201 -4.88 2.22 -8.36
CA PHE A 201 -6.05 1.97 -9.21
C PHE A 201 -6.80 3.26 -9.59
N GLY A 202 -6.20 4.43 -9.33
CA GLY A 202 -6.70 5.73 -9.78
C GLY A 202 -6.22 6.07 -11.19
N GLY A 203 -7.12 6.65 -12.00
CA GLY A 203 -6.90 6.89 -13.44
C GLY A 203 -5.61 7.61 -13.81
N ASP A 204 -5.14 8.58 -13.01
CA ASP A 204 -3.91 9.32 -13.32
C ASP A 204 -2.66 8.44 -13.29
N GLY A 205 -2.54 7.57 -12.28
CA GLY A 205 -1.42 6.63 -12.17
C GLY A 205 -1.44 5.57 -13.26
N LEU A 206 -2.64 5.10 -13.64
CA LEU A 206 -2.81 4.11 -14.71
C LEU A 206 -2.49 4.71 -16.08
N ARG A 207 -2.96 5.93 -16.37
CA ARG A 207 -2.61 6.66 -17.61
C ARG A 207 -1.13 6.97 -17.68
N TRP A 208 -0.52 7.38 -16.57
CA TRP A 208 0.92 7.59 -16.51
C TRP A 208 1.67 6.30 -16.89
N PHE A 209 1.25 5.16 -16.36
CA PHE A 209 1.86 3.87 -16.71
C PHE A 209 1.70 3.56 -18.21
N GLU A 210 0.50 3.65 -18.76
CA GLU A 210 0.25 3.37 -20.18
C GLU A 210 1.06 4.29 -21.12
N ASN A 211 1.31 5.54 -20.72
CA ASN A 211 2.09 6.50 -21.51
C ASN A 211 3.61 6.28 -21.41
N ASN A 212 4.10 5.68 -20.33
CA ASN A 212 5.54 5.54 -20.06
C ASN A 212 6.09 4.13 -20.38
N PHE A 213 5.21 3.15 -20.59
CA PHE A 213 5.61 1.76 -20.86
C PHE A 213 4.96 1.28 -22.16
N SER A 214 5.76 1.14 -23.22
CA SER A 214 5.28 0.59 -24.48
C SER A 214 4.94 -0.89 -24.37
N ASN A 215 4.01 -1.37 -25.19
CA ASN A 215 3.61 -2.77 -25.22
C ASN A 215 4.78 -3.73 -25.52
N SER A 216 5.68 -3.35 -26.43
CA SER A 216 6.88 -4.15 -26.74
C SER A 216 7.79 -4.26 -25.52
N TYR A 217 8.06 -3.13 -24.87
CA TYR A 217 8.89 -3.10 -23.67
C TYR A 217 8.29 -3.93 -22.53
N LEU A 218 6.97 -3.91 -22.34
CA LEU A 218 6.30 -4.75 -21.35
C LEU A 218 6.35 -6.24 -21.73
N SER A 219 6.15 -6.57 -23.02
CA SER A 219 6.20 -7.95 -23.52
C SER A 219 7.57 -8.60 -23.29
N ASP A 220 8.66 -7.90 -23.57
CA ASP A 220 10.03 -8.40 -23.38
C ASP A 220 10.39 -8.65 -21.90
N ASN A 221 9.57 -8.09 -21.00
CA ASN A 221 9.77 -8.15 -19.55
C ASN A 221 8.67 -8.90 -18.83
N LEU A 222 7.78 -9.58 -19.56
CA LEU A 222 6.73 -10.41 -19.01
C LEU A 222 7.34 -11.67 -18.38
N LEU A 223 6.91 -11.97 -17.15
CA LEU A 223 7.26 -13.19 -16.43
C LEU A 223 6.12 -14.20 -16.43
N ARG A 224 4.88 -13.71 -16.18
CA ARG A 224 3.72 -14.57 -15.92
C ARG A 224 2.44 -13.87 -16.34
N VAL A 225 1.41 -14.67 -16.63
CA VAL A 225 0.04 -14.20 -16.81
C VAL A 225 -0.90 -15.07 -15.97
N TYR A 226 -1.72 -14.44 -15.14
CA TYR A 226 -2.80 -15.08 -14.41
C TYR A 226 -4.13 -14.74 -15.07
N ARG A 227 -4.90 -15.78 -15.41
CA ARG A 227 -6.26 -15.70 -15.96
C ARG A 227 -7.21 -16.53 -15.10
#